data_AF-A0A174K645-F1
#
_entry.id   AF-A0A174K645-F1
#
_cell.length_a   1.000
_cell.length_b   1.000
_cell.length_c   1.000
_cell.angle_alpha   90.00
_cell.angle_beta   90.00
_cell.angle_gamma   90.00
#
_symmetry.space_group_name_H-M   'P 1'
#
loop_
_entity.id
_entity.type
_entity.pdbx_description
1 polymer ?
#
loop_
_entity_poly.entity_id
_entity_poly.type
_entity_poly.pdbx_seq_one_letter_code
_entity_poly.pdbx_strand_id
1 'polypeptide(L)'
;MRKSKKTELKINQRHIDILEFAKRYMRENNYPPTEREIMAGVGFRSTQSIAKYMREMHQLGLIVMRKSPRAFYIPGVRYVFEDKPVVLDGEEAEKA
;
A
#
# COMPACT_ATOMS: atom_id res chain seq x y z
N MET A 1 -36.97 4.82 1.29
CA MET A 1 -35.59 4.31 1.43
C MET A 1 -35.19 3.56 0.16
N ARG A 2 -34.26 4.08 -0.65
CA ARG A 2 -33.71 3.34 -1.79
C ARG A 2 -32.84 2.20 -1.24
N LYS A 3 -33.25 0.95 -1.46
CA LYS A 3 -32.42 -0.23 -1.17
C LYS A 3 -31.21 -0.17 -2.10
N SER A 4 -30.02 0.13 -1.58
CA SER A 4 -28.79 0.00 -2.33
C SER A 4 -28.60 -1.47 -2.70
N LYS A 5 -28.61 -1.78 -4.00
CA LYS A 5 -28.24 -3.13 -4.49
C LYS A 5 -26.82 -3.42 -4.02
N LYS A 6 -26.64 -4.51 -3.28
CA LYS A 6 -25.32 -5.01 -2.88
C LYS A 6 -24.69 -5.64 -4.12
N THR A 7 -23.95 -4.84 -4.89
CA THR A 7 -23.20 -5.33 -6.05
C THR A 7 -22.03 -6.16 -5.53
N GLU A 8 -21.88 -7.39 -6.04
CA GLU A 8 -20.70 -8.20 -5.77
C GLU A 8 -19.44 -7.44 -6.22
N LEU A 9 -18.52 -7.19 -5.29
CA LEU A 9 -17.21 -6.66 -5.61
C LEU A 9 -16.38 -7.76 -6.24
N LYS A 10 -15.83 -7.50 -7.42
CA LYS A 10 -14.95 -8.40 -8.14
C LYS A 10 -13.60 -7.73 -8.36
N ILE A 11 -12.54 -8.53 -8.30
CA ILE A 11 -11.19 -8.07 -8.66
C ILE A 11 -11.22 -7.67 -10.14
N ASN A 12 -10.62 -6.51 -10.45
CA ASN A 12 -10.55 -5.97 -11.80
C ASN A 12 -9.07 -5.64 -12.11
N GLN A 13 -8.77 -5.31 -13.37
CA GLN A 13 -7.40 -5.03 -13.78
C GLN A 13 -6.78 -3.86 -12.99
N ARG A 14 -7.57 -2.83 -12.67
CA ARG A 14 -7.09 -1.67 -11.90
C ARG A 14 -6.67 -2.02 -10.48
N HIS A 15 -7.35 -2.97 -9.83
CA HIS A 15 -6.93 -3.51 -8.53
C HIS A 15 -5.56 -4.19 -8.62
N ILE A 16 -5.31 -4.93 -9.71
CA ILE A 16 -4.03 -5.61 -9.95
C ILE A 16 -2.92 -4.57 -10.17
N ASP A 17 -3.15 -3.57 -11.03
CA ASP A 17 -2.19 -2.51 -11.33
C ASP A 17 -1.77 -1.74 -10.05
N ILE A 18 -2.75 -1.39 -9.20
CA ILE A 18 -2.50 -0.72 -7.92
C ILE A 18 -1.68 -1.61 -6.98
N LEU A 19 -2.05 -2.88 -6.87
CA LEU A 19 -1.37 -3.82 -5.97
C LEU A 19 0.09 -4.06 -6.41
N GLU A 20 0.33 -4.20 -7.71
CA GLU A 20 1.66 -4.38 -8.28
C GLU A 20 2.52 -3.13 -8.10
N PHE A 21 1.96 -1.94 -8.37
CA PHE A 21 2.62 -0.68 -8.07
C PHE A 21 3.00 -0.59 -6.58
N ALA A 22 2.06 -0.89 -5.67
CA ALA A 22 2.31 -0.81 -4.24
C ALA A 22 3.42 -1.78 -3.78
N LYS A 23 3.43 -3.01 -4.30
CA LYS A 23 4.50 -3.98 -4.02
C LYS A 23 5.86 -3.47 -4.47
N ARG A 24 5.96 -2.90 -5.68
CA ARG A 24 7.20 -2.32 -6.19
C ARG A 24 7.65 -1.14 -5.33
N TYR A 25 6.74 -0.21 -5.05
CA TYR A 25 7.00 0.97 -4.23
C TYR A 25 7.51 0.61 -2.83
N MET A 26 6.86 -0.34 -2.16
CA MET A 26 7.26 -0.81 -0.83
C MET A 26 8.62 -1.52 -0.83
N ARG A 27 8.97 -2.21 -1.92
CA ARG A 27 10.28 -2.85 -2.07
C ARG A 27 11.41 -1.82 -2.22
N GLU A 28 11.15 -0.76 -2.98
CA GLU A 28 12.15 0.29 -3.29
C GLU A 28 12.31 1.30 -2.16
N ASN A 29 11.22 1.64 -1.46
CA ASN A 29 11.20 2.72 -0.49
C ASN A 29 11.06 2.25 0.96
N ASN A 30 10.78 0.96 1.20
CA ASN A 30 10.55 0.37 2.52
C ASN A 30 9.35 0.96 3.30
N TYR A 31 8.43 1.66 2.64
CA TYR A 31 7.17 2.12 3.23
C TYR A 31 6.00 2.07 2.23
N PRO A 32 4.75 1.99 2.70
CA PRO A 32 3.56 2.03 1.85
C PRO A 32 3.43 3.38 1.10
N PRO A 33 3.05 3.37 -0.19
CA PRO A 33 2.79 4.60 -0.92
C PRO A 33 1.53 5.31 -0.41
N THR A 34 1.34 6.57 -0.79
CA THR A 34 0.11 7.33 -0.59
C THR A 34 -0.81 7.22 -1.81
N GLU A 35 -2.08 7.59 -1.67
CA GLU A 35 -3.01 7.65 -2.81
C GLU A 35 -2.51 8.53 -3.95
N ARG A 36 -1.77 9.61 -3.65
CA ARG A 36 -1.18 10.50 -4.66
C ARG A 36 0.00 9.85 -5.40
N GLU A 37 0.85 9.12 -4.69
CA GLU A 37 1.96 8.36 -5.28
C GLU A 37 1.42 7.25 -6.19
N ILE A 38 0.37 6.52 -5.74
CA ILE A 38 -0.32 5.51 -6.55
C ILE A 38 -0.96 6.16 -7.80
N MET A 39 -1.52 7.37 -7.67
CA MET A 39 -2.06 8.10 -8.82
C MET A 39 -1.02 8.38 -9.87
N ALA A 40 0.09 9.00 -9.46
CA ALA A 40 1.18 9.34 -10.35
C ALA A 40 1.77 8.06 -10.99
N GLY A 41 1.88 6.98 -10.22
CA GLY A 41 2.47 5.73 -10.68
C GLY A 41 1.62 4.88 -11.61
N VAL A 42 0.30 4.85 -11.43
CA VAL A 42 -0.63 4.02 -12.23
C VAL A 42 -1.33 4.83 -13.34
N GLY A 43 -1.26 6.17 -13.29
CA GLY A 43 -1.83 7.05 -14.31
C GLY A 43 -3.32 7.32 -14.15
N PHE A 44 -3.82 7.41 -12.91
CA PHE A 44 -5.21 7.80 -12.66
C PHE A 44 -5.41 9.30 -12.82
N ARG A 45 -6.61 9.70 -13.27
CA ARG A 45 -6.97 11.12 -13.47
C ARG A 45 -7.45 11.83 -12.19
N SER A 46 -7.76 11.10 -11.11
CA SER A 46 -8.33 11.68 -9.89
C SER A 46 -8.04 10.84 -8.64
N THR A 47 -7.87 11.52 -7.50
CA THR A 47 -7.63 10.91 -6.18
C THR A 47 -8.84 10.12 -5.73
N GLN A 48 -10.05 10.60 -6.05
CA GLN A 48 -11.29 9.96 -5.65
C GLN A 48 -11.44 8.55 -6.26
N SER A 49 -10.96 8.37 -7.49
CA SER A 49 -10.96 7.05 -8.14
C SER A 49 -10.09 6.07 -7.37
N ILE A 50 -8.92 6.49 -6.90
CA ILE A 50 -8.03 5.63 -6.09
C ILE A 50 -8.62 5.36 -4.72
N ALA A 51 -9.13 6.39 -4.03
CA ALA A 51 -9.79 6.20 -2.75
C ALA A 51 -10.98 5.23 -2.86
N LYS A 52 -11.67 5.17 -4.01
CA LYS A 52 -12.68 4.14 -4.30
C LYS A 52 -12.03 2.77 -4.43
N TYR A 53 -11.06 2.58 -5.33
CA TYR A 53 -10.40 1.29 -5.54
C TYR A 53 -9.72 0.75 -4.27
N MET A 54 -9.07 1.60 -3.49
CA MET A 54 -8.44 1.22 -2.22
C MET A 54 -9.47 0.69 -1.21
N ARG A 55 -10.67 1.29 -1.14
CA ARG A 55 -11.79 0.77 -0.33
C ARG A 55 -12.32 -0.56 -0.84
N GLU A 56 -12.44 -0.73 -2.16
CA GLU A 56 -12.84 -1.99 -2.77
C GLU A 56 -11.82 -3.10 -2.49
N MET A 57 -10.52 -2.80 -2.67
CA MET A 57 -9.41 -3.70 -2.34
C MET A 57 -9.39 -4.08 -0.86
N HIS A 58 -9.72 -3.15 0.04
CA HIS A 58 -9.88 -3.44 1.46
C HIS A 58 -11.01 -4.44 1.73
N GLN A 59 -12.16 -4.23 1.10
CA GLN A 59 -13.32 -5.13 1.23
C GLN A 59 -13.06 -6.51 0.62
N LEU A 60 -12.25 -6.57 -0.44
CA LEU A 60 -11.80 -7.80 -1.09
C LEU A 60 -10.66 -8.51 -0.33
N GLY A 61 -10.11 -7.91 0.72
CA GLY A 61 -9.00 -8.49 1.50
C GLY A 61 -7.64 -8.44 0.78
N LEU A 62 -7.51 -7.68 -0.31
CA LEU A 62 -6.24 -7.51 -1.03
C LEU A 62 -5.26 -6.62 -0.25
N ILE A 63 -5.78 -5.67 0.52
CA ILE A 63 -5.03 -4.78 1.41
C ILE A 63 -5.80 -4.58 2.71
N VAL A 64 -5.10 -4.19 3.77
CA VAL A 64 -5.71 -3.76 5.03
C VAL A 64 -5.36 -2.30 5.26
N MET A 65 -6.37 -1.43 5.35
CA MET A 65 -6.23 0.02 5.51
C MET A 65 -6.53 0.45 6.95
N ARG A 66 -5.95 1.58 7.32
CA ARG A 66 -6.22 2.34 8.54
C ARG A 66 -6.47 3.80 8.18
N LYS A 67 -6.60 4.67 9.18
CA LYS A 67 -7.02 6.07 9.01
C LYS A 67 -6.00 7.00 8.32
N SER A 68 -4.73 6.59 8.21
CA SER A 68 -3.65 7.43 7.66
C SER A 68 -3.29 7.02 6.23
N PRO A 69 -2.87 7.95 5.34
CA PRO A 69 -2.58 7.67 3.94
C PRO A 69 -1.57 6.55 3.70
N ARG A 70 -0.55 6.43 4.57
CA ARG A 70 0.47 5.36 4.50
C ARG A 70 0.18 4.19 5.45
N ALA A 71 -0.93 4.23 6.16
CA ALA A 71 -1.28 3.19 7.10
C ALA A 71 -2.11 2.11 6.39
N PHE A 72 -1.49 1.42 5.44
CA PHE A 72 -2.01 0.17 4.90
C PHE A 72 -0.90 -0.85 4.69
N TYR A 73 -1.26 -2.13 4.71
CA TYR A 73 -0.33 -3.22 4.43
C TYR A 73 -1.00 -4.26 3.53
N ILE A 74 -0.15 -5.03 2.84
CA ILE A 74 -0.59 -6.15 2.00
C ILE A 74 -0.53 -7.42 2.87
N PRO A 75 -1.65 -8.12 3.08
CA PRO A 75 -1.65 -9.40 3.79
C PRO A 75 -0.62 -10.38 3.21
N GLY A 76 0.13 -11.06 4.09
CA GLY A 76 1.17 -12.01 3.70
C GLY A 76 2.55 -11.40 3.42
N VAL A 77 2.69 -10.07 3.47
CA VAL A 77 4.00 -9.39 3.32
C VAL A 77 4.56 -9.02 4.70
N ARG A 78 5.87 -9.18 4.89
CA ARG A 78 6.60 -8.79 6.11
C ARG A 78 7.93 -8.14 5.71
N TYR A 79 8.34 -7.11 6.44
CA TYR A 79 9.70 -6.59 6.34
C TYR A 79 10.63 -7.45 7.18
N VAL A 80 11.82 -7.71 6.67
CA VAL A 80 12.90 -8.40 7.38
C VAL A 80 14.00 -7.38 7.59
N PHE A 81 14.45 -7.23 8.84
CA PHE A 81 15.62 -6.42 9.15
C PHE A 81 16.85 -7.29 8.95
N GLU A 82 17.81 -6.80 8.18
CA GLU A 82 19.15 -7.38 8.19
C GLU A 82 19.87 -6.87 9.44
N ASP A 83 20.53 -7.76 10.19
CA ASP A 83 21.41 -7.39 11.31
C ASP A 83 22.70 -6.74 10.80
N LYS A 84 22.56 -5.65 10.05
CA LYS A 84 23.67 -4.79 9.68
C LYS A 84 23.87 -3.81 10.83
N PRO A 85 25.11 -3.66 11.35
CA PRO A 85 25.38 -2.65 12.35
C PRO A 85 24.96 -1.29 11.79
N VAL A 86 24.19 -0.54 12.57
CA VAL A 86 23.84 0.84 12.25
C VAL A 86 25.11 1.65 12.48
N VAL A 87 25.85 1.93 11.41
CA VAL A 87 27.03 2.81 11.47
C VAL A 87 26.52 4.24 11.48
N LEU A 88 26.59 4.90 12.64
CA LEU A 88 26.37 6.33 12.76
C LEU A 88 27.75 7.00 12.65
N ASP A 89 27.96 7.77 11.58
CA ASP A 89 29.09 8.69 11.41
C ASP A 89 30.48 8.17 11.85
N GLY A 90 30.83 6.96 11.40
CA GLY A 90 32.21 6.45 11.52
C GLY A 90 32.63 5.94 12.90
N GLU A 91 31.74 5.87 13.88
CA GLU A 91 31.94 5.02 15.06
C GLU A 91 30.98 3.83 14.97
N GLU A 92 31.57 2.63 14.88
CA GLU A 92 30.84 1.39 15.06
C GLU A 92 30.22 1.45 16.47
N ALA A 93 28.90 1.61 16.54
CA ALA A 93 28.18 1.39 17.79
C ALA A 93 28.21 -0.11 18.08
N GLU A 94 29.34 -0.57 18.64
CA GLU A 94 29.47 -1.89 19.25
C GLU A 94 28.44 -1.95 20.39
N LYS A 95 27.49 -2.89 20.27
CA LYS A 95 26.49 -3.14 21.30
C LYS A 95 27.19 -3.65 22.57
N ALA A 96 27.10 -2.88 23.66
CA ALA A 96 27.24 -3.40 25.02
C ALA A 96 26.06 -4.32 25.40
#